data_AF-A0AAW1WN70-F1
#
_entry.id   AF-A0AAW1WN70-F1
#
_cell.length_a   1.000
_cell.length_b   1.000
_cell.length_c   1.000
_cell.angle_alpha   90.00
_cell.angle_beta   90.00
_cell.angle_gamma   90.00
#
_symmetry.space_group_name_H-M   'P 1'
#
loop_
_entity.id
_entity.type
_entity.pdbx_description
1 polymer ?
#
loop_
_entity_poly.entity_id
_entity_poly.type
_entity_poly.pdbx_seq_one_letter_code
_entity_poly.pdbx_strand_id
1 'polypeptide(L)'
;MAPPSLVGPPQVINTVTPAQPNSGARPPMGLTENLSPTFMISGNPCLDLFFRVVPDTPASYLNKQLPIAWAYNALTTLKLICNLRGVRGTGKSDKEGFYTAALWLHRNHPKTLACNVASLANFGHFKDLPEILYRLLEGQDVRENRKMNWQERKYWTIRRVVGRRRRTVRRGAKTNIRKPKVISRHKLPKDVREKMAAQKRKLEKEKVSAARLEKKIAIAKKAVARYQLDSDYWFLHDRVSDLFAHCLEIDLDHLKSNNCSKISLAPKWCPSLDSSFDSATLLCESIARKIFTRESYPEYQGIEEAHYAYRV
;
A
#
# COMPACT_ATOMS: atom_id res chain seq x y z
N MET A 1 -15.69 -1.49 -22.65
CA MET A 1 -16.64 -2.03 -21.66
C MET A 1 -17.15 -0.87 -20.83
N ALA A 2 -18.47 -0.81 -20.58
CA ALA A 2 -18.99 0.13 -19.59
C ALA A 2 -18.32 -0.17 -18.23
N PRO A 3 -18.00 0.84 -17.42
CA PRO A 3 -17.41 0.60 -16.10
C PRO A 3 -18.37 -0.26 -15.27
N PRO A 4 -17.87 -1.26 -14.53
CA PRO A 4 -18.73 -2.07 -13.66
C PRO A 4 -19.48 -1.14 -12.70
N SER A 5 -20.80 -1.29 -12.65
CA SER A 5 -21.65 -0.53 -11.74
C SER A 5 -21.22 -0.79 -10.30
N LEU A 6 -21.06 0.28 -9.52
CA LEU A 6 -20.71 0.15 -8.12
C LEU A 6 -21.82 -0.61 -7.40
N VAL A 7 -21.47 -1.75 -6.83
CA VAL A 7 -22.36 -2.55 -6.00
C VAL A 7 -22.35 -1.91 -4.61
N GLY A 8 -23.43 -1.19 -4.27
CA GLY A 8 -23.60 -0.65 -2.93
C GLY A 8 -23.58 -1.77 -1.88
N PRO A 9 -23.51 -1.45 -0.56
CA PRO A 9 -23.73 -2.46 0.46
C PRO A 9 -25.08 -3.17 0.23
N PRO A 10 -25.23 -4.45 0.63
CA PRO A 10 -26.54 -5.09 0.60
C PRO A 10 -27.54 -4.16 1.28
N GLN A 11 -28.65 -3.86 0.59
CA GLN A 11 -29.63 -2.90 1.06
C GLN A 11 -30.21 -3.40 2.38
N VAL A 12 -29.67 -2.94 3.50
CA VAL A 12 -30.42 -2.93 4.74
C VAL A 12 -31.47 -1.86 4.50
N ILE A 13 -32.74 -2.25 4.47
CA ILE A 13 -33.88 -1.33 4.39
C ILE A 13 -33.89 -0.55 5.71
N ASN A 14 -33.00 0.42 5.83
CA ASN A 14 -33.11 1.46 6.82
C ASN A 14 -34.05 2.47 6.20
N THR A 15 -35.30 2.46 6.67
CA THR A 15 -36.28 3.52 6.44
C THR A 15 -35.81 4.79 7.14
N VAL A 16 -34.67 5.34 6.73
CA VAL A 16 -34.30 6.70 7.06
C VAL A 16 -34.92 7.56 5.99
N THR A 17 -36.10 8.07 6.31
CA THR A 17 -36.74 9.17 5.61
C THR A 17 -35.68 10.24 5.37
N PRO A 18 -35.48 10.73 4.12
CA PRO A 18 -34.57 11.84 3.91
C PRO A 18 -35.03 12.99 4.80
N ALA A 19 -34.17 13.42 5.72
CA ALA A 19 -34.44 14.59 6.54
C ALA A 19 -34.72 15.74 5.58
N GLN A 20 -35.97 16.21 5.58
CA GLN A 20 -36.33 17.46 4.94
C GLN A 20 -35.40 18.55 5.48
N PRO A 21 -34.86 19.46 4.65
CA PRO A 21 -34.08 20.60 5.12
C PRO A 21 -35.02 21.60 5.79
N ASN A 22 -35.49 21.29 7.00
CA ASN A 22 -36.30 22.16 7.81
C ASN A 22 -35.42 22.93 8.79
N SER A 23 -34.84 24.03 8.27
CA SER A 23 -34.81 25.32 8.98
C SER A 23 -34.43 26.38 7.96
N GLY A 24 -35.20 27.45 7.84
CA GLY A 24 -34.86 28.62 7.02
C GLY A 24 -33.63 29.42 7.53
N ALA A 25 -32.75 28.78 8.31
CA ALA A 25 -31.53 29.36 8.82
C ALA A 25 -30.43 29.23 7.77
N ARG A 26 -29.79 30.35 7.41
CA ARG A 26 -28.63 30.33 6.52
C ARG A 26 -27.52 29.46 7.15
N PRO A 27 -26.89 28.54 6.39
CA PRO A 27 -25.82 27.73 6.94
C PRO A 27 -24.69 28.61 7.44
N PRO A 28 -24.02 28.24 8.54
CA PRO A 28 -22.91 29.02 9.08
C PRO A 28 -21.83 29.18 8.01
N MET A 29 -21.40 30.41 7.74
CA MET A 29 -20.34 30.72 6.78
C MET A 29 -19.01 30.95 7.50
N GLY A 30 -17.92 30.62 6.82
CA GLY A 30 -16.55 30.85 7.26
C GLY A 30 -15.64 31.11 6.06
N LEU A 31 -14.34 31.17 6.31
CA LEU A 31 -13.33 31.42 5.29
C LEU A 31 -12.51 30.15 5.02
N THR A 32 -12.16 29.91 3.75
CA THR A 32 -11.17 28.89 3.38
C THR A 32 -9.75 29.35 3.72
N GLU A 33 -8.76 28.47 3.53
CA GLU A 33 -7.33 28.83 3.67
C GLU A 33 -6.92 30.00 2.77
N ASN A 34 -7.61 30.19 1.64
CA ASN A 34 -7.42 31.31 0.71
C ASN A 34 -8.36 32.49 1.01
N LEU A 35 -8.91 32.57 2.21
CA LEU A 35 -9.82 33.64 2.66
C LEU A 35 -11.08 33.81 1.81
N SER A 36 -11.49 32.76 1.09
CA SER A 36 -12.73 32.79 0.29
C SER A 36 -13.92 32.36 1.15
N PRO A 37 -15.09 33.01 1.04
CA PRO A 37 -16.28 32.64 1.81
C PRO A 37 -16.77 31.23 1.41
N THR A 38 -17.07 30.40 2.41
CA THR A 38 -17.59 29.05 2.23
C THR A 38 -18.54 28.65 3.36
N PHE A 39 -19.38 27.63 3.15
CA PHE A 39 -20.24 27.08 4.20
C PHE A 39 -19.46 26.14 5.13
N MET A 40 -19.53 26.42 6.44
CA MET A 40 -18.82 25.67 7.48
C MET A 40 -19.42 24.29 7.73
N ILE A 41 -20.72 24.10 7.49
CA ILE A 41 -21.48 22.83 7.43
C ILE A 41 -22.58 23.03 6.39
N SER A 42 -22.71 22.13 5.41
CA SER A 42 -23.75 22.23 4.37
C SER A 42 -25.09 21.58 4.76
N GLY A 43 -25.12 20.85 5.88
CA GLY A 43 -26.25 20.02 6.28
C GLY A 43 -26.33 18.67 5.56
N ASN A 44 -25.53 18.46 4.50
CA ASN A 44 -25.42 17.20 3.80
C ASN A 44 -24.02 16.58 4.05
N PRO A 45 -23.91 15.48 4.82
CA PRO A 45 -22.63 14.86 5.15
C PRO A 45 -21.81 14.39 3.95
N CYS A 46 -22.47 13.96 2.85
CA CYS A 46 -21.79 13.58 1.62
C CYS A 46 -21.21 14.81 0.90
N LEU A 47 -21.93 15.93 0.91
CA LEU A 47 -21.45 17.18 0.33
C LEU A 47 -20.28 17.75 1.12
N ASP A 48 -20.36 17.69 2.46
CA ASP A 48 -19.27 18.06 3.35
C ASP A 48 -18.02 17.18 3.13
N LEU A 49 -18.20 15.86 2.94
CA LEU A 49 -17.11 14.96 2.55
C LEU A 49 -16.51 15.36 1.19
N PHE A 50 -17.34 15.76 0.23
CA PHE A 50 -16.88 16.19 -1.09
C PHE A 50 -16.14 17.53 -1.08
N PHE A 51 -16.52 18.52 -0.28
CA PHE A 51 -15.82 19.81 -0.30
C PHE A 51 -14.67 19.91 0.69
N ARG A 52 -14.76 19.27 1.86
CA ARG A 52 -13.77 19.45 2.94
C ARG A 52 -12.59 18.49 2.87
N VAL A 53 -12.73 17.35 2.19
CA VAL A 53 -11.60 16.45 1.99
C VAL A 53 -10.75 16.97 0.84
N VAL A 54 -9.66 17.64 1.18
CA VAL A 54 -8.65 18.22 0.28
C VAL A 54 -7.29 17.54 0.52
N PRO A 55 -6.29 17.72 -0.37
CA PRO A 55 -4.92 17.29 -0.08
C PRO A 55 -4.48 17.77 1.32
N ASP A 56 -3.75 16.92 2.05
CA ASP A 56 -3.29 17.16 3.43
C ASP A 56 -4.37 17.11 4.52
N THR A 57 -5.63 16.74 4.18
CA THR A 57 -6.64 16.42 5.18
C THR A 57 -6.16 15.26 6.07
N PRO A 58 -6.14 15.41 7.40
CA PRO A 58 -5.66 14.36 8.28
C PRO A 58 -6.59 13.14 8.24
N ALA A 59 -6.01 11.95 8.30
CA ALA A 59 -6.76 10.69 8.31
C ALA A 59 -7.81 10.63 9.44
N SER A 60 -7.54 11.28 10.57
CA SER A 60 -8.46 11.39 11.70
C SER A 60 -9.76 12.11 11.36
N TYR A 61 -9.72 13.14 10.51
CA TYR A 61 -10.92 13.83 10.04
C TYR A 61 -11.72 12.92 9.12
N LEU A 62 -11.05 12.25 8.17
CA LEU A 62 -11.71 11.34 7.24
C LEU A 62 -12.41 10.18 7.95
N ASN A 63 -11.75 9.60 8.96
CA ASN A 63 -12.32 8.53 9.80
C ASN A 63 -13.56 8.98 10.60
N LYS A 64 -13.71 10.28 10.90
CA LYS A 64 -14.92 10.83 11.54
C LYS A 64 -16.03 11.09 10.52
N GLN A 65 -15.68 11.60 9.33
CA GLN A 65 -16.68 12.00 8.34
C GLN A 65 -17.26 10.81 7.56
N LEU A 66 -16.46 9.77 7.28
CA LEU A 66 -16.91 8.61 6.51
C LEU A 66 -18.12 7.89 7.13
N PRO A 67 -18.15 7.57 8.45
CA PRO A 67 -19.33 6.99 9.09
C PRO A 67 -20.59 7.83 8.93
N ILE A 68 -20.48 9.16 9.09
CA ILE A 68 -21.62 10.08 9.02
C ILE A 68 -22.17 10.13 7.58
N ALA A 69 -21.27 10.27 6.61
CA ALA A 69 -21.65 10.25 5.19
C ALA A 69 -22.26 8.90 4.78
N TRP A 70 -21.68 7.79 5.25
CA TRP A 70 -22.16 6.46 4.91
C TRP A 70 -23.56 6.18 5.48
N ALA A 71 -23.80 6.56 6.73
CA ALA A 71 -25.11 6.43 7.36
C ALA A 71 -26.17 7.28 6.64
N TYR A 72 -25.78 8.45 6.11
CA TYR A 72 -26.68 9.29 5.32
C TYR A 72 -26.97 8.71 3.93
N ASN A 73 -25.93 8.35 3.17
CA ASN A 73 -26.06 7.72 1.86
C ASN A 73 -24.80 6.91 1.52
N ALA A 74 -24.89 5.59 1.71
CA ALA A 74 -23.77 4.67 1.50
C ALA A 74 -23.28 4.63 0.04
N LEU A 75 -24.19 4.60 -0.94
CA LEU A 75 -23.80 4.53 -2.36
C LEU A 75 -23.10 5.82 -2.81
N THR A 76 -23.60 6.98 -2.41
CA THR A 76 -22.96 8.26 -2.70
C THR A 76 -21.61 8.35 -1.99
N THR A 77 -21.52 7.90 -0.75
CA THR A 77 -20.24 7.86 -0.03
C THR A 77 -19.23 6.95 -0.72
N LEU A 78 -19.64 5.76 -1.20
CA LEU A 78 -18.77 4.88 -1.98
C LEU A 78 -18.27 5.55 -3.27
N LYS A 79 -19.16 6.24 -4.00
CA LYS A 79 -18.78 7.03 -5.19
C LYS A 79 -17.76 8.12 -4.83
N LEU A 80 -17.94 8.79 -3.69
CA LEU A 80 -17.01 9.81 -3.21
C LEU A 80 -15.65 9.22 -2.83
N ILE A 81 -15.61 8.03 -2.25
CA ILE A 81 -14.36 7.30 -2.00
C ILE A 81 -13.64 7.00 -3.32
N CYS A 82 -14.34 6.53 -4.36
CA CYS A 82 -13.76 6.37 -5.68
C CYS A 82 -13.27 7.70 -6.28
N ASN A 83 -14.02 8.79 -6.09
CA ASN A 83 -13.65 10.13 -6.52
C ASN A 83 -12.36 10.62 -5.86
N LEU A 84 -12.13 10.33 -4.57
CA LEU A 84 -10.86 10.68 -3.91
C LEU A 84 -9.67 10.18 -4.73
N ARG A 85 -9.76 8.94 -5.23
CA ARG A 85 -8.66 8.34 -5.99
C ARG A 85 -8.54 8.81 -7.42
N GLY A 86 -9.63 9.25 -8.04
CA GLY A 86 -9.74 9.49 -9.48
C GLY A 86 -8.55 10.28 -10.05
N VAL A 87 -7.76 9.63 -10.91
CA VAL A 87 -6.50 10.16 -11.48
C VAL A 87 -6.60 10.61 -12.93
N ARG A 88 -7.65 10.16 -13.65
CA ARG A 88 -7.80 10.40 -15.09
C ARG A 88 -8.76 11.57 -15.37
N GLY A 89 -8.61 12.65 -14.60
CA GLY A 89 -9.54 13.79 -14.62
C GLY A 89 -10.92 13.50 -14.02
N THR A 90 -11.09 12.35 -13.36
CA THR A 90 -12.37 11.86 -12.82
C THR A 90 -12.56 12.13 -11.32
N GLY A 91 -11.58 12.76 -10.66
CA GLY A 91 -11.59 12.90 -9.22
C GLY A 91 -10.47 13.79 -8.69
N LYS A 92 -10.22 13.70 -7.37
CA LYS A 92 -9.32 14.61 -6.64
C LYS A 92 -7.85 14.19 -6.64
N SER A 93 -7.53 13.00 -7.13
CA SER A 93 -6.18 12.43 -7.07
C SER A 93 -5.56 12.39 -5.65
N ASP A 94 -6.39 12.36 -4.61
CA ASP A 94 -5.98 12.22 -3.21
C ASP A 94 -5.72 10.74 -2.89
N LYS A 95 -4.44 10.37 -3.01
CA LYS A 95 -3.96 9.01 -2.80
C LYS A 95 -4.06 8.57 -1.33
N GLU A 96 -3.64 9.41 -0.38
CA GLU A 96 -3.56 8.99 1.03
C GLU A 96 -4.94 9.05 1.70
N GLY A 97 -5.79 10.01 1.34
CA GLY A 97 -7.19 10.01 1.72
C GLY A 97 -7.93 8.79 1.16
N PHE A 98 -7.66 8.41 -0.10
CA PHE A 98 -8.22 7.18 -0.66
C PHE A 98 -7.83 5.93 0.13
N TYR A 99 -6.54 5.71 0.45
CA TYR A 99 -6.15 4.51 1.19
C TYR A 99 -6.70 4.51 2.62
N THR A 100 -6.80 5.68 3.26
CA THR A 100 -7.49 5.81 4.55
C THR A 100 -8.94 5.36 4.44
N ALA A 101 -9.66 5.81 3.41
CA ALA A 101 -11.04 5.42 3.16
C ALA A 101 -11.19 3.94 2.78
N ALA A 102 -10.26 3.37 2.01
CA ALA A 102 -10.26 1.95 1.66
C ALA A 102 -10.04 1.06 2.89
N LEU A 103 -9.13 1.44 3.79
CA LEU A 103 -8.93 0.73 5.05
C LEU A 103 -10.14 0.86 5.98
N TRP A 104 -10.79 2.03 6.00
CA TRP A 104 -12.06 2.22 6.72
C TRP A 104 -13.16 1.32 6.13
N LEU A 105 -13.30 1.23 4.80
CA LEU A 105 -14.23 0.32 4.14
C LEU A 105 -13.93 -1.13 4.50
N HIS A 106 -12.67 -1.55 4.52
CA HIS A 106 -12.33 -2.92 4.91
C HIS A 106 -12.77 -3.23 6.34
N ARG A 107 -12.59 -2.30 7.28
CA ARG A 107 -12.95 -2.50 8.69
C ARG A 107 -14.46 -2.53 8.94
N ASN A 108 -15.26 -1.81 8.16
CA ASN A 108 -16.69 -1.63 8.43
C ASN A 108 -17.61 -2.30 7.39
N HIS A 109 -17.16 -2.35 6.14
CA HIS A 109 -17.91 -2.86 4.98
C HIS A 109 -17.00 -3.72 4.06
N PRO A 110 -16.36 -4.78 4.59
CA PRO A 110 -15.33 -5.56 3.89
C PRO A 110 -15.82 -6.15 2.56
N LYS A 111 -17.05 -6.68 2.56
CA LYS A 111 -17.70 -7.21 1.35
C LYS A 111 -17.89 -6.14 0.29
N THR A 112 -18.28 -4.92 0.67
CA THR A 112 -18.43 -3.82 -0.29
C THR A 112 -17.09 -3.44 -0.91
N LEU A 113 -16.00 -3.42 -0.13
CA LEU A 113 -14.67 -3.20 -0.70
C LEU A 113 -14.29 -4.30 -1.70
N ALA A 114 -14.41 -5.57 -1.28
CA ALA A 114 -14.01 -6.73 -2.07
C ALA A 114 -14.83 -6.90 -3.37
N CYS A 115 -16.14 -6.65 -3.32
CA CYS A 115 -17.00 -6.74 -4.51
C CYS A 115 -16.76 -5.60 -5.52
N ASN A 116 -16.17 -4.48 -5.10
CA ASN A 116 -15.96 -3.29 -5.95
C ASN A 116 -14.51 -3.08 -6.39
N VAL A 117 -13.62 -4.07 -6.22
CA VAL A 117 -12.19 -3.97 -6.60
C VAL A 117 -12.00 -3.58 -8.07
N ALA A 118 -12.86 -4.04 -8.98
CA ALA A 118 -12.82 -3.69 -10.40
C ALA A 118 -13.14 -2.21 -10.63
N SER A 119 -14.21 -1.69 -10.00
CA SER A 119 -14.57 -0.28 -10.07
C SER A 119 -13.48 0.60 -9.47
N LEU A 120 -12.89 0.20 -8.34
CA LEU A 120 -11.78 0.92 -7.70
C LEU A 120 -10.55 0.99 -8.60
N ALA A 121 -10.18 -0.11 -9.27
CA ALA A 121 -9.07 -0.14 -10.23
C ALA A 121 -9.34 0.73 -11.46
N ASN A 122 -10.61 0.83 -11.89
CA ASN A 122 -11.01 1.67 -13.02
C ASN A 122 -10.93 3.18 -12.70
N PHE A 123 -11.43 3.61 -11.54
CA PHE A 123 -11.33 5.02 -11.10
C PHE A 123 -9.88 5.40 -10.75
N GLY A 124 -9.19 4.53 -10.02
CA GLY A 124 -7.78 4.67 -9.67
C GLY A 124 -6.87 3.92 -10.64
N HIS A 125 -6.06 3.02 -10.09
CA HIS A 125 -5.17 2.13 -10.84
C HIS A 125 -5.15 0.72 -10.23
N PHE A 126 -4.79 -0.27 -11.05
CA PHE A 126 -4.55 -1.64 -10.58
C PHE A 126 -3.52 -1.71 -9.44
N LYS A 127 -2.53 -0.81 -9.41
CA LYS A 127 -1.53 -0.70 -8.32
C LYS A 127 -2.16 -0.49 -6.94
N ASP A 128 -3.34 0.11 -6.90
CA ASP A 128 -4.00 0.42 -5.63
C ASP A 128 -4.43 -0.83 -4.88
N LEU A 129 -4.74 -1.92 -5.60
CA LEU A 129 -5.18 -3.18 -5.02
C LEU A 129 -4.08 -3.86 -4.16
N PRO A 130 -2.88 -4.14 -4.68
CA PRO A 130 -1.80 -4.68 -3.85
C PRO A 130 -1.34 -3.68 -2.78
N GLU A 131 -1.47 -2.36 -2.99
CA GLU A 131 -1.17 -1.37 -1.96
C GLU A 131 -2.16 -1.41 -0.79
N ILE A 132 -3.46 -1.62 -1.05
CA ILE A 132 -4.46 -1.80 0.01
C ILE A 132 -4.14 -3.05 0.83
N LEU A 133 -3.91 -4.21 0.18
CA LEU A 133 -3.53 -5.46 0.85
C LEU A 133 -2.26 -5.30 1.68
N TYR A 134 -1.28 -4.60 1.12
CA TYR A 134 -0.01 -4.33 1.78
C TYR A 134 -0.18 -3.46 3.04
N ARG A 135 -1.01 -2.43 2.99
CA ARG A 135 -1.30 -1.56 4.16
C ARG A 135 -2.15 -2.27 5.21
N LEU A 136 -3.02 -3.19 4.83
CA LEU A 136 -3.76 -4.02 5.77
C LEU A 136 -2.84 -4.92 6.60
N LEU A 137 -1.73 -5.38 6.01
CA LEU A 137 -0.73 -6.17 6.72
C LEU A 137 0.21 -5.28 7.53
N GLU A 138 0.82 -4.27 6.92
CA GLU A 138 1.94 -3.53 7.53
C GLU A 138 1.54 -2.29 8.31
N GLY A 139 0.29 -1.84 8.15
CA GLY A 139 -0.25 -0.64 8.77
C GLY A 139 -0.50 0.50 7.77
N GLN A 140 -1.42 1.38 8.13
CA GLN A 140 -1.89 2.50 7.31
C GLN A 140 -0.75 3.45 6.90
N ASP A 141 0.12 3.77 7.84
CA ASP A 141 1.18 4.79 7.68
C ASP A 141 2.53 4.19 7.27
N VAL A 142 2.54 2.92 6.84
CA VAL A 142 3.78 2.19 6.52
C VAL A 142 4.67 2.92 5.50
N ARG A 143 4.06 3.60 4.52
CA ARG A 143 4.79 4.33 3.47
C ARG A 143 5.43 5.60 4.01
N GLU A 144 4.70 6.34 4.85
CA GLU A 144 5.21 7.55 5.50
C GLU A 144 6.33 7.19 6.49
N ASN A 145 6.10 6.21 7.36
CA ASN A 145 7.09 5.70 8.30
C ASN A 145 8.38 5.26 7.58
N ARG A 146 8.27 4.58 6.44
CA ARG A 146 9.44 4.17 5.63
C ARG A 146 10.17 5.38 5.04
N LYS A 147 9.45 6.39 4.57
CA LYS A 147 10.01 7.63 4.03
C LYS A 147 10.78 8.40 5.12
N MET A 148 10.19 8.58 6.29
CA MET A 148 10.83 9.25 7.44
C MET A 148 12.10 8.50 7.87
N ASN A 149 12.00 7.18 8.07
CA ASN A 149 13.16 6.35 8.42
C ASN A 149 14.29 6.44 7.39
N TRP A 150 13.97 6.51 6.09
CA TRP A 150 14.97 6.68 5.04
C TRP A 150 15.62 8.06 5.08
N GLN A 151 14.83 9.12 5.29
CA GLN A 151 15.32 10.50 5.42
C GLN A 151 16.25 10.65 6.63
N GLU A 152 15.89 10.09 7.78
CA GLU A 152 16.76 10.06 8.95
C GLU A 152 18.08 9.35 8.65
N ARG A 153 18.06 8.15 8.05
CA ARG A 153 19.27 7.42 7.68
C ARG A 153 20.17 8.22 6.75
N LYS A 154 19.58 8.93 5.78
CA LYS A 154 20.31 9.81 4.86
C LYS A 154 20.95 10.97 5.63
N TYR A 155 20.19 11.64 6.50
CA TYR A 155 20.69 12.71 7.37
C TYR A 155 21.87 12.25 8.25
N TRP A 156 21.72 11.11 8.93
CA TRP A 156 22.78 10.52 9.76
C TRP A 156 24.03 10.14 8.97
N THR A 157 23.86 9.64 7.74
CA THR A 157 24.98 9.29 6.85
C THR A 157 25.77 10.54 6.47
N ILE A 158 25.07 11.61 6.06
CA ILE A 158 25.68 12.92 5.75
C ILE A 158 26.40 13.46 6.98
N ARG A 159 25.77 13.42 8.16
CA ARG A 159 26.35 13.92 9.41
C ARG A 159 27.62 13.16 9.81
N ARG A 160 27.70 11.84 9.58
CA ARG A 160 28.93 11.06 9.81
C ARG A 160 30.07 11.46 8.88
N VAL A 161 29.76 11.73 7.61
CA VAL A 161 30.76 12.17 6.61
C VAL A 161 31.29 13.56 6.97
N VAL A 162 30.40 14.51 7.28
CA VAL A 162 30.77 15.87 7.70
C VAL A 162 31.51 15.88 9.04
N GLY A 163 31.06 15.08 10.01
CA GLY A 163 31.72 14.93 11.32
C GLY A 163 33.12 14.31 11.22
N ARG A 164 33.36 13.40 10.25
CA ARG A 164 34.71 12.91 9.93
C ARG A 164 35.59 14.01 9.34
N ARG A 165 35.07 14.84 8.43
CA ARG A 165 35.79 16.01 7.88
C ARG A 165 36.21 17.01 8.96
N ARG A 166 35.33 17.32 9.92
CA ARG A 166 35.69 18.20 11.06
C ARG A 166 36.76 17.60 11.97
N ARG A 167 36.77 16.28 12.20
CA ARG A 167 37.81 15.59 12.99
C ARG A 167 39.18 15.55 12.28
N THR A 168 39.22 15.52 10.95
CA THR A 168 40.49 15.65 10.21
C THR A 168 41.05 17.07 10.24
N VAL A 169 40.20 18.10 10.27
CA VAL A 169 40.63 19.51 10.35
C VAL A 169 41.09 19.90 11.76
N ARG A 170 40.47 19.36 12.81
CA ARG A 170 40.84 19.64 14.23
C ARG A 170 42.00 18.81 14.77
N ARG A 171 42.86 18.27 13.89
CA ARG A 171 44.03 17.46 14.27
C ARG A 171 45.29 18.31 14.52
N GLY A 172 45.09 19.58 14.92
CA GLY A 172 46.14 20.56 15.24
C GLY A 172 46.22 20.98 16.72
N ALA A 173 45.50 20.33 17.64
CA ALA A 173 45.63 20.61 19.08
C ALA A 173 45.86 19.31 19.86
N LYS A 174 47.10 19.07 20.27
CA LYS A 174 47.49 17.97 21.16
C LYS A 174 47.09 18.33 22.59
N THR A 175 46.12 17.63 23.18
CA THR A 175 45.96 17.58 24.63
C THR A 175 46.55 16.28 25.16
N ASN A 176 47.47 16.41 26.12
CA ASN A 176 48.22 15.33 26.77
C ASN A 176 47.33 14.51 27.72
N ILE A 177 46.40 13.73 27.16
CA ILE A 177 45.69 12.70 27.92
C ILE A 177 46.34 11.36 27.58
N ARG A 178 47.07 10.79 28.55
CA ARG A 178 47.69 9.46 28.47
C ARG A 178 46.59 8.43 28.23
N LYS A 179 46.46 7.96 26.98
CA LYS A 179 45.56 6.86 26.62
C LYS A 179 46.20 5.52 26.97
N PRO A 180 45.43 4.52 27.46
CA PRO A 180 45.97 3.20 27.72
C PRO A 180 46.55 2.59 26.43
N LYS A 181 47.67 1.85 26.57
CA LYS A 181 48.38 1.15 25.48
C LYS A 181 47.48 0.07 24.87
N VAL A 182 46.59 0.47 23.97
CA VAL A 182 45.94 -0.46 23.03
C VAL A 182 47.01 -0.91 22.04
N ILE A 183 47.27 -2.22 21.97
CA ILE A 183 48.18 -2.81 20.98
C ILE A 183 47.79 -2.29 19.59
N SER A 184 48.70 -1.52 19.00
CA SER A 184 48.47 -0.81 17.76
C SER A 184 48.24 -1.81 16.62
N ARG A 185 47.06 -1.77 15.99
CA ARG A 185 46.72 -2.53 14.76
C ARG A 185 47.67 -2.23 13.59
N HIS A 186 48.57 -1.26 13.72
CA HIS A 186 49.60 -0.93 12.73
C HIS A 186 50.84 -1.83 12.77
N LYS A 187 50.95 -2.76 13.73
CA LYS A 187 52.07 -3.71 13.78
C LYS A 187 51.92 -4.93 12.84
N LEU A 188 50.75 -5.12 12.23
CA LEU A 188 50.48 -6.25 11.35
C LEU A 188 50.76 -5.90 9.87
N PRO A 189 51.35 -6.82 9.09
CA PRO A 189 51.54 -6.67 7.65
C PRO A 189 50.26 -6.24 6.91
N LYS A 190 50.43 -5.45 5.84
CA LYS A 190 49.31 -4.82 5.11
C LYS A 190 48.35 -5.87 4.52
N ASP A 191 48.90 -6.94 3.96
CA ASP A 191 48.21 -8.11 3.42
C ASP A 191 47.36 -8.84 4.48
N VAL A 192 47.92 -9.04 5.68
CA VAL A 192 47.21 -9.66 6.81
C VAL A 192 46.04 -8.79 7.28
N ARG A 193 46.23 -7.46 7.30
CA ARG A 193 45.16 -6.51 7.62
C ARG A 193 44.06 -6.46 6.58
N GLU A 194 44.42 -6.52 5.29
CA GLU A 194 43.46 -6.53 4.19
C GLU A 194 42.63 -7.82 4.18
N LYS A 195 43.26 -8.99 4.39
CA LYS A 195 42.56 -10.27 4.55
C LYS A 195 41.59 -10.26 5.73
N MET A 196 42.01 -9.79 6.91
CA MET A 196 41.12 -9.65 8.06
C MET A 196 39.96 -8.67 7.81
N ALA A 197 40.20 -7.56 7.11
CA ALA A 197 39.16 -6.61 6.75
C ALA A 197 38.17 -7.20 5.74
N ALA A 198 38.66 -7.96 4.75
CA ALA A 198 37.83 -8.65 3.77
C ALA A 198 36.96 -9.73 4.43
N GLN A 199 37.52 -10.53 5.33
CA GLN A 199 36.78 -11.54 6.10
C GLN A 199 35.72 -10.89 6.98
N LYS A 200 36.03 -9.77 7.63
CA LYS A 200 35.03 -9.00 8.39
C LYS A 200 33.91 -8.47 7.50
N ARG A 201 34.21 -7.94 6.32
CA ARG A 201 33.20 -7.48 5.34
C ARG A 201 32.34 -8.63 4.84
N LYS A 202 32.92 -9.81 4.61
CA LYS A 202 32.19 -11.02 4.21
C LYS A 202 31.21 -11.45 5.31
N LEU A 203 31.68 -11.55 6.55
CA LEU A 203 30.84 -11.89 7.71
C LEU A 203 29.72 -10.86 7.94
N GLU A 204 30.01 -9.56 7.76
CA GLU A 204 29.01 -8.51 7.87
C GLU A 204 27.96 -8.61 6.75
N LYS A 205 28.38 -8.90 5.51
CA LYS A 205 27.47 -9.14 4.37
C LYS A 205 26.58 -10.34 4.61
N GLU A 206 27.12 -11.44 5.12
CA GLU A 206 26.37 -12.65 5.48
C GLU A 206 25.35 -12.36 6.58
N LYS A 207 25.74 -11.67 7.65
CA LYS A 207 24.82 -11.23 8.71
C LYS A 207 23.68 -10.37 8.19
N VAL A 208 23.98 -9.40 7.30
CA VAL A 208 22.95 -8.55 6.68
C VAL A 208 22.03 -9.37 5.77
N SER A 209 22.57 -10.36 5.05
CA SER A 209 21.78 -11.26 4.21
C SER A 209 20.83 -12.14 5.05
N ALA A 210 21.35 -12.74 6.13
CA ALA A 210 20.56 -13.55 7.06
C ALA A 210 19.43 -12.74 7.69
N ALA A 211 19.71 -11.52 8.17
CA ALA A 211 18.69 -10.64 8.72
C ALA A 211 17.62 -10.22 7.69
N ARG A 212 17.98 -10.09 6.41
CA ARG A 212 17.00 -9.83 5.32
C ARG A 212 16.12 -11.04 5.07
N LEU A 213 16.69 -12.25 5.07
CA LEU A 213 15.96 -13.49 4.89
C LEU A 213 14.99 -13.72 6.05
N GLU A 214 15.45 -13.58 7.29
CA GLU A 214 14.62 -13.68 8.49
C GLU A 214 13.45 -12.69 8.44
N LYS A 215 13.71 -11.45 8.05
CA LYS A 215 12.66 -10.44 7.85
C LYS A 215 11.65 -10.85 6.76
N LYS A 216 12.11 -11.37 5.62
CA LYS A 216 11.22 -11.87 4.56
C LYS A 216 10.33 -13.01 5.08
N ILE A 217 10.93 -13.98 5.79
CA ILE A 217 10.19 -15.11 6.39
C ILE A 217 9.15 -14.61 7.39
N ALA A 218 9.49 -13.65 8.25
CA ALA A 218 8.55 -13.08 9.21
C ALA A 218 7.36 -12.39 8.53
N ILE A 219 7.61 -11.65 7.44
CA ILE A 219 6.56 -11.02 6.65
C ILE A 219 5.66 -12.08 5.97
N ALA A 220 6.25 -13.10 5.36
CA ALA A 220 5.49 -14.18 4.72
C ALA A 220 4.61 -14.93 5.73
N LYS A 221 5.16 -15.28 6.90
CA LYS A 221 4.40 -15.91 8.00
C LYS A 221 3.22 -15.05 8.44
N LYS A 222 3.42 -13.73 8.54
CA LYS A 222 2.36 -12.78 8.88
C LYS A 222 1.27 -12.73 7.82
N ALA A 223 1.64 -12.77 6.54
CA ALA A 223 0.70 -12.79 5.43
C ALA A 223 -0.16 -14.07 5.45
N VAL A 224 0.48 -15.23 5.60
CA VAL A 224 -0.20 -16.54 5.71
C VAL A 224 -1.15 -16.57 6.91
N ALA A 225 -0.68 -16.13 8.09
CA ALA A 225 -1.52 -16.09 9.28
C ALA A 225 -2.73 -15.17 9.09
N ARG A 226 -2.55 -14.00 8.47
CA ARG A 226 -3.66 -13.08 8.18
C ARG A 226 -4.67 -13.69 7.21
N TYR A 227 -4.19 -14.33 6.15
CA TYR A 227 -5.02 -15.01 5.15
C TYR A 227 -5.84 -16.16 5.74
N GLN A 228 -5.28 -16.91 6.70
CA GLN A 228 -5.96 -18.04 7.34
C GLN A 228 -6.94 -17.61 8.44
N LEU A 229 -6.63 -16.56 9.20
CA LEU A 229 -7.37 -16.19 10.41
C LEU A 229 -8.40 -15.07 10.19
N ASP A 230 -8.25 -14.25 9.15
CA ASP A 230 -9.15 -13.14 8.87
C ASP A 230 -9.91 -13.39 7.56
N SER A 231 -11.18 -13.74 7.67
CA SER A 231 -12.06 -14.03 6.54
C SER A 231 -12.29 -12.82 5.63
N ASP A 232 -12.28 -11.61 6.17
CA ASP A 232 -12.50 -10.39 5.40
C ASP A 232 -11.26 -10.05 4.57
N TYR A 233 -10.07 -10.22 5.14
CA TYR A 233 -8.80 -10.09 4.42
C TYR A 233 -8.66 -11.16 3.35
N TRP A 234 -8.95 -12.41 3.70
CA TRP A 234 -8.99 -13.54 2.77
C TRP A 234 -9.88 -13.23 1.56
N PHE A 235 -11.11 -12.79 1.80
CA PHE A 235 -12.06 -12.50 0.73
C PHE A 235 -11.59 -11.34 -0.15
N LEU A 236 -11.06 -10.26 0.44
CA LEU A 236 -10.51 -9.16 -0.34
C LEU A 236 -9.31 -9.61 -1.20
N HIS A 237 -8.39 -10.38 -0.61
CA HIS A 237 -7.23 -10.91 -1.31
C HIS A 237 -7.65 -11.78 -2.49
N ASP A 238 -8.58 -12.71 -2.27
CA ASP A 238 -9.11 -13.60 -3.29
C ASP A 238 -9.78 -12.83 -4.44
N ARG A 239 -10.61 -11.82 -4.14
CA ARG A 239 -11.23 -10.95 -5.15
C ARG A 239 -10.23 -10.12 -5.94
N VAL A 240 -9.13 -9.70 -5.31
CA VAL A 240 -8.04 -9.01 -6.02
C VAL A 240 -7.32 -9.98 -6.96
N SER A 241 -7.02 -11.20 -6.50
CA SER A 241 -6.41 -12.24 -7.32
C SER A 241 -7.29 -12.63 -8.52
N ASP A 242 -8.61 -12.81 -8.30
CA ASP A 242 -9.59 -13.05 -9.36
C ASP A 242 -9.53 -11.99 -10.45
N LEU A 243 -9.54 -10.72 -10.05
CA LEU A 243 -9.53 -9.61 -10.99
C LEU A 243 -8.25 -9.57 -11.82
N PHE A 244 -7.09 -9.79 -11.20
CA PHE A 244 -5.83 -9.86 -11.93
C PHE A 244 -5.81 -11.05 -12.90
N ALA A 245 -6.19 -12.25 -12.45
CA ALA A 245 -6.23 -13.45 -13.29
C ALA A 245 -7.13 -13.23 -14.52
N HIS A 246 -8.35 -12.78 -14.30
CA HIS A 246 -9.32 -12.51 -15.37
C HIS A 246 -8.82 -11.46 -16.38
N CYS A 247 -8.22 -10.36 -15.91
CA CYS A 247 -7.67 -9.35 -16.81
C CYS A 247 -6.46 -9.87 -17.59
N LEU A 248 -5.59 -10.67 -16.96
CA LEU A 248 -4.41 -11.24 -17.62
C LEU A 248 -4.79 -12.23 -18.71
N GLU A 249 -5.82 -13.05 -18.51
CA GLU A 249 -6.35 -13.96 -19.53
C GLU A 249 -6.88 -13.19 -20.75
N ILE A 250 -7.73 -12.19 -20.52
CA ILE A 250 -8.25 -11.33 -21.60
C ILE A 250 -7.12 -10.61 -22.33
N ASP A 251 -6.13 -10.09 -21.60
CA ASP A 251 -4.99 -9.40 -22.18
C ASP A 251 -4.10 -10.32 -23.00
N LEU A 252 -3.96 -11.59 -22.59
CA LEU A 252 -3.25 -12.60 -23.36
C LEU A 252 -3.96 -12.93 -24.67
N ASP A 253 -5.28 -13.00 -24.68
CA ASP A 253 -6.08 -13.19 -25.90
C ASP A 253 -6.02 -11.97 -26.83
N HIS A 254 -6.04 -10.74 -26.27
CA HIS A 254 -5.78 -9.53 -27.05
C HIS A 254 -4.38 -9.53 -27.66
N LEU A 255 -3.37 -10.00 -26.93
CA LEU A 255 -2.00 -10.11 -27.44
C LEU A 255 -1.90 -11.13 -28.59
N LYS A 256 -2.46 -12.33 -28.41
CA LYS A 256 -2.50 -13.37 -29.47
C LYS A 256 -3.23 -12.90 -30.73
N SER A 257 -4.26 -12.08 -30.56
CA SER A 257 -5.05 -11.51 -31.67
C SER A 257 -4.45 -10.21 -32.25
N ASN A 258 -3.25 -9.80 -31.84
CA ASN A 258 -2.59 -8.54 -32.23
C ASN A 258 -3.40 -7.26 -31.89
N ASN A 259 -4.37 -7.34 -30.98
CA ASN A 259 -5.18 -6.21 -30.51
C ASN A 259 -4.52 -5.47 -29.34
N CYS A 260 -3.28 -5.03 -29.51
CA CYS A 260 -2.47 -4.45 -28.43
C CYS A 260 -3.08 -3.18 -27.78
N SER A 261 -3.92 -2.43 -28.51
CA SER A 261 -4.59 -1.22 -27.99
C SER A 261 -5.64 -1.51 -26.93
N LYS A 262 -6.11 -2.76 -26.81
CA LYS A 262 -7.11 -3.19 -25.83
C LYS A 262 -6.50 -3.84 -24.59
N ILE A 263 -5.18 -3.99 -24.54
CA ILE A 263 -4.48 -4.56 -23.37
C ILE A 263 -4.66 -3.61 -22.18
N SER A 264 -5.11 -4.17 -21.07
CA SER A 264 -5.33 -3.44 -19.83
C SER A 264 -4.00 -3.06 -19.16
N LEU A 265 -4.08 -2.31 -18.06
CA LEU A 265 -2.91 -2.03 -17.22
C LEU A 265 -2.64 -3.12 -16.17
N ALA A 266 -3.44 -4.20 -16.13
CA ALA A 266 -3.24 -5.28 -15.17
C ALA A 266 -1.85 -5.94 -15.30
N PRO A 267 -1.33 -6.28 -16.50
CA PRO A 267 0.00 -6.88 -16.64
C PRO A 267 1.12 -6.00 -16.10
N LYS A 268 0.99 -4.67 -16.23
CA LYS A 268 1.96 -3.70 -15.72
C LYS A 268 2.03 -3.66 -14.20
N TRP A 269 0.90 -3.90 -13.53
CA TRP A 269 0.75 -3.75 -12.09
C TRP A 269 0.58 -5.07 -11.34
N CYS A 270 0.47 -6.18 -12.05
CA CYS A 270 0.55 -7.52 -11.50
C CYS A 270 1.88 -7.66 -10.74
N PRO A 271 1.88 -8.08 -9.46
CA PRO A 271 3.12 -8.24 -8.72
C PRO A 271 4.02 -9.27 -9.36
N SER A 272 5.27 -8.91 -9.62
CA SER A 272 6.29 -9.89 -9.97
C SER A 272 6.62 -10.76 -8.77
N LEU A 273 7.01 -12.01 -9.03
CA LEU A 273 7.53 -12.93 -8.02
C LEU A 273 8.63 -12.26 -7.20
N ASP A 274 8.61 -12.47 -5.88
CA ASP A 274 9.61 -11.94 -4.94
C ASP A 274 9.69 -10.41 -4.83
N SER A 275 8.81 -9.68 -5.52
CA SER A 275 8.71 -8.22 -5.42
C SER A 275 8.31 -7.79 -4.00
N SER A 276 8.44 -6.49 -3.69
CA SER A 276 8.09 -6.00 -2.36
C SER A 276 6.60 -6.18 -2.01
N PHE A 277 5.73 -6.22 -3.03
CA PHE A 277 4.32 -6.51 -2.82
C PHE A 277 4.12 -8.02 -2.64
N ASP A 278 4.65 -8.82 -3.56
CA ASP A 278 4.48 -10.27 -3.50
C ASP A 278 5.08 -10.89 -2.24
N SER A 279 6.30 -10.52 -1.86
CA SER A 279 6.91 -10.95 -0.59
C SER A 279 6.11 -10.56 0.65
N ALA A 280 5.21 -9.58 0.55
CA ALA A 280 4.34 -9.15 1.63
C ALA A 280 2.94 -9.74 1.57
N THR A 281 2.38 -9.99 0.39
CA THR A 281 0.97 -10.38 0.22
C THR A 281 0.78 -11.77 -0.36
N LEU A 282 1.83 -12.40 -0.89
CA LEU A 282 1.81 -13.69 -1.61
C LEU A 282 0.75 -13.71 -2.72
N LEU A 283 0.64 -12.58 -3.43
CA LEU A 283 -0.43 -12.40 -4.43
C LEU A 283 -0.09 -13.12 -5.74
N CYS A 284 1.21 -13.22 -6.08
CA CYS A 284 1.65 -13.85 -7.32
C CYS A 284 1.23 -15.33 -7.37
N GLU A 285 1.45 -16.08 -6.28
CA GLU A 285 1.02 -17.48 -6.18
C GLU A 285 -0.50 -17.61 -6.35
N SER A 286 -1.29 -16.76 -5.67
CA SER A 286 -2.76 -16.79 -5.75
C SER A 286 -3.28 -16.47 -7.16
N ILE A 287 -2.67 -15.51 -7.86
CA ILE A 287 -3.00 -15.20 -9.25
C ILE A 287 -2.61 -16.37 -10.17
N ALA A 288 -1.41 -16.91 -10.02
CA ALA A 288 -0.90 -18.00 -10.85
C ALA A 288 -1.80 -19.24 -10.75
N ARG A 289 -2.21 -19.62 -9.53
CA ARG A 289 -3.15 -20.73 -9.29
C ARG A 289 -4.50 -20.56 -9.98
N LYS A 290 -4.98 -19.33 -10.15
CA LYS A 290 -6.26 -19.03 -10.81
C LYS A 290 -6.16 -19.09 -12.34
N ILE A 291 -5.00 -18.75 -12.91
CA ILE A 291 -4.75 -18.83 -14.36
C ILE A 291 -4.38 -20.25 -14.77
N PHE A 292 -3.48 -20.89 -14.03
CA PHE A 292 -2.88 -22.18 -14.36
C PHE A 292 -3.55 -23.33 -13.60
N THR A 293 -4.87 -23.44 -13.72
CA THR A 293 -5.66 -24.44 -12.99
C THR A 293 -5.30 -25.86 -13.41
N ARG A 294 -5.42 -26.83 -12.49
CA ARG A 294 -5.07 -28.23 -12.77
C ARG A 294 -6.01 -28.87 -13.78
N GLU A 295 -7.24 -28.37 -13.87
CA GLU A 295 -8.26 -28.83 -14.81
C GLU A 295 -7.94 -28.41 -16.24
N SER A 296 -7.32 -27.23 -16.41
CA SER A 296 -6.99 -26.67 -17.74
C SER A 296 -5.61 -27.12 -18.24
N TYR A 297 -4.71 -27.53 -17.34
CA TYR A 297 -3.31 -27.83 -17.62
C TYR A 297 -2.93 -29.23 -17.11
N PRO A 298 -2.98 -30.27 -17.97
CA PRO A 298 -2.69 -31.66 -17.61
C PRO A 298 -1.30 -31.88 -17.00
N GLU A 299 -0.32 -31.02 -17.32
CA GLU A 299 1.03 -31.08 -16.74
C GLU A 299 1.07 -30.85 -15.22
N TYR A 300 0.02 -30.28 -14.64
CA TYR A 300 -0.11 -30.08 -13.20
C TYR A 300 -0.98 -31.15 -12.50
N GLN A 301 -1.55 -32.08 -13.27
CA GLN A 301 -2.38 -33.15 -12.73
C GLN A 301 -1.52 -34.12 -11.91
N GLY A 302 -1.94 -34.41 -10.68
CA GLY A 302 -1.22 -35.30 -9.76
C GLY A 302 0.00 -34.70 -9.06
N ILE A 303 0.35 -33.43 -9.31
CA ILE A 303 1.41 -32.74 -8.56
C ILE A 303 0.93 -32.47 -7.12
N GLU A 304 1.76 -32.76 -6.13
CA GLU A 304 1.45 -32.44 -4.74
C GLU A 304 1.29 -30.93 -4.53
N GLU A 305 0.41 -30.54 -3.62
CA GLU A 305 0.08 -29.14 -3.35
C GLU A 305 1.30 -28.26 -3.03
N ALA A 306 2.25 -28.79 -2.27
CA ALA A 306 3.50 -28.09 -1.96
C ALA A 306 4.39 -27.84 -3.18
N HIS A 307 4.30 -28.71 -4.20
CA HIS A 307 5.09 -28.63 -5.42
C HIS A 307 4.37 -27.84 -6.53
N TYR A 308 3.03 -27.84 -6.52
CA TYR A 308 2.21 -27.11 -7.47
C TYR A 308 2.47 -25.60 -7.39
N ALA A 309 2.48 -25.04 -6.18
CA ALA A 309 2.78 -23.62 -5.94
C ALA A 309 4.14 -23.14 -6.48
N TYR A 310 5.12 -24.04 -6.61
CA TYR A 310 6.43 -23.74 -7.18
C TYR A 310 6.49 -23.89 -8.71
N ARG A 311 5.52 -24.59 -9.29
CA ARG A 311 5.46 -24.90 -10.73
C ARG A 311 4.68 -23.87 -11.53
N VAL A 312 3.66 -23.25 -10.94
CA VAL A 312 2.81 -22.22 -11.56
C VAL A 312 3.37 -20.80 -11.43
#